data_AF-A0A165M5U4-F1
#
_entry.id   AF-A0A165M5U4-F1
#
_cell.length_a   1.000
_cell.length_b   1.000
_cell.length_c   1.000
_cell.angle_alpha   90.00
_cell.angle_beta   90.00
_cell.angle_gamma   90.00
#
_symmetry.space_group_name_H-M   'P 1'
#
loop_
_entity.id
_entity.type
_entity.pdbx_description
1 polymer ?
#
loop_
_entity_poly.entity_id
_entity_poly.type
_entity_poly.pdbx_seq_one_letter_code
_entity_poly.pdbx_strand_id
1 'polypeptide(L)'
;MNSISEASLGAMLGIPAGTPLTIPAMCRGLRPVFYPAPNMSGRLKVFSRSLQSAFEALGIKVESPEAASGPDGRILAGRVVIAPGVFPDNELAINRVSTLYNNIIVGIYDEPPPLSGQSGAQERLDAIVARLARDMVHILIYVTAESWTICTMNGGVAVFQTPLPCVEDVRRTLVPKLTAQVVPPRPKDFMIREGELSTRSPFFLEAAEDFRRSGRLWEKSPVLLTHTSTDNLEYRNGYYRRIVRRYLDERSGMSYGFFARQLPVRVEAAVPVAYGDTYDMAPEKDPGGLRVPVRVEGTVYMIKVPTVRVLTTRSGCKKTAVEPLRDLLEIGMEDGRPYITTPALSEEGTTPRPSFDTLTILAHALGNALVASILLSISPESTFARRLGESGASLTHWHGYPEEENLPDGYFMHGTANPPVSCSTPQSAAYSIIGKIEGLEQALQARSACTRGASGYMGDVHVEPNHGTNIIGVLSLSETAAALNP
;
A
#
# COMPACT_ATOMS: atom_id res chain seq x y z
N MET A 1 -13.94 10.76 -19.34
CA MET A 1 -13.34 10.62 -18.00
C MET A 1 -13.70 9.24 -17.51
N ASN A 2 -12.70 8.38 -17.34
CA ASN A 2 -12.87 7.09 -16.70
C ASN A 2 -13.33 7.23 -15.25
N SER A 3 -14.01 6.20 -14.71
CA SER A 3 -14.42 6.21 -13.31
C SER A 3 -14.89 4.84 -12.83
N ILE A 4 -14.69 4.58 -11.55
CA ILE A 4 -15.33 3.52 -10.75
C ILE A 4 -15.81 4.13 -9.43
N SER A 5 -16.97 3.71 -8.93
CA SER A 5 -17.55 4.30 -7.71
C SER A 5 -16.87 3.79 -6.43
N GLU A 6 -16.88 4.62 -5.38
CA GLU A 6 -16.42 4.20 -4.04
C GLU A 6 -17.21 2.99 -3.51
N ALA A 7 -18.50 2.90 -3.84
CA ALA A 7 -19.33 1.76 -3.49
C ALA A 7 -18.85 0.46 -4.17
N SER A 8 -18.47 0.53 -5.45
CA SER A 8 -17.90 -0.62 -6.17
C SER A 8 -16.55 -1.04 -5.60
N LEU A 9 -15.68 -0.07 -5.28
CA LEU A 9 -14.40 -0.34 -4.60
C LEU A 9 -14.63 -1.00 -3.24
N GLY A 10 -15.57 -0.48 -2.45
CA GLY A 10 -16.03 -1.05 -1.18
C GLY A 10 -16.51 -2.49 -1.30
N ALA A 11 -17.39 -2.77 -2.26
CA ALA A 11 -17.95 -4.10 -2.49
C ALA A 11 -16.89 -5.13 -2.92
N MET A 12 -15.92 -4.73 -3.76
CA MET A 12 -14.87 -5.63 -4.25
C MET A 12 -13.75 -5.88 -3.25
N LEU A 13 -13.33 -4.84 -2.53
CA LEU A 13 -12.14 -4.88 -1.66
C LEU A 13 -12.47 -5.05 -0.17
N GLY A 14 -13.75 -4.96 0.21
CA GLY A 14 -14.14 -4.94 1.61
C GLY A 14 -13.67 -3.68 2.35
N ILE A 15 -13.35 -2.59 1.63
CA ILE A 15 -12.93 -1.34 2.25
C ILE A 15 -14.13 -0.64 2.92
N PRO A 16 -13.98 -0.08 4.13
CA PRO A 16 -15.08 0.58 4.83
C PRO A 16 -15.68 1.74 4.02
N ALA A 17 -17.01 1.84 4.03
CA ALA A 17 -17.72 3.00 3.52
C ALA A 17 -17.24 4.27 4.22
N GLY A 18 -16.87 5.30 3.45
CA GLY A 18 -16.33 6.55 3.98
C GLY A 18 -14.81 6.60 4.15
N THR A 19 -14.09 5.58 3.65
CA THR A 19 -12.63 5.68 3.48
C THR A 19 -12.30 6.89 2.60
N PRO A 20 -11.54 7.90 3.08
CA PRO A 20 -11.32 9.11 2.31
C PRO A 20 -10.32 8.86 1.17
N LEU A 21 -10.80 8.92 -0.08
CA LEU A 21 -9.98 8.74 -1.28
C LEU A 21 -9.48 10.05 -1.91
N THR A 22 -9.95 11.20 -1.41
CA THR A 22 -9.54 12.52 -1.94
C THR A 22 -8.95 13.37 -0.84
N ILE A 23 -8.00 14.26 -1.19
CA ILE A 23 -7.40 15.21 -0.24
C ILE A 23 -8.46 16.01 0.53
N PRO A 24 -9.51 16.58 -0.09
CA PRO A 24 -10.56 17.27 0.65
C PRO A 24 -11.29 16.38 1.66
N ALA A 25 -11.56 15.11 1.31
CA ALA A 25 -12.16 14.16 2.25
C ALA A 25 -11.22 13.81 3.40
N MET A 26 -9.92 13.65 3.12
CA MET A 26 -8.88 13.43 4.12
C MET A 26 -8.80 14.61 5.10
N CYS A 27 -8.77 15.86 4.61
CA CYS A 27 -8.80 17.05 5.47
C CYS A 27 -10.05 17.10 6.35
N ARG A 28 -11.23 16.81 5.79
CA ARG A 28 -12.50 16.79 6.56
C ARG A 28 -12.52 15.73 7.66
N GLY A 29 -11.88 14.59 7.46
CA GLY A 29 -11.84 13.49 8.43
C GLY A 29 -10.77 13.64 9.50
N LEU A 30 -9.69 14.37 9.21
CA LEU A 30 -8.52 14.45 10.10
C LEU A 30 -8.81 15.25 11.38
N ARG A 31 -8.40 14.71 12.53
CA ARG A 31 -8.56 15.32 13.87
C ARG A 31 -7.22 15.27 14.62
N PRO A 32 -6.31 16.23 14.38
CA PRO A 32 -5.03 16.27 15.08
C PRO A 32 -5.19 16.84 16.49
N VAL A 33 -4.39 16.32 17.42
CA VAL A 33 -4.28 16.76 18.81
C VAL A 33 -2.81 17.00 19.10
N PHE A 34 -2.45 18.20 19.54
CA PHE A 34 -1.08 18.49 19.94
C PHE A 34 -0.87 18.11 21.40
N TYR A 35 0.10 17.22 21.63
CA TYR A 35 0.52 16.77 22.95
C TYR A 35 2.03 17.02 23.06
N PRO A 36 2.47 18.24 23.42
CA PRO A 36 3.89 18.61 23.45
C PRO A 36 4.64 18.03 24.65
N ALA A 37 5.95 17.79 24.48
CA ALA A 37 6.82 17.41 25.59
C ALA A 37 6.97 18.56 26.61
N PRO A 38 7.24 18.27 27.90
CA PRO A 38 7.43 19.30 28.91
C PRO A 38 8.49 20.34 28.53
N ASN A 39 9.56 19.88 27.88
CA ASN A 39 10.68 20.70 27.45
C ASN A 39 10.78 20.69 25.92
N MET A 40 10.23 21.72 25.28
CA MET A 40 10.36 21.96 23.84
C MET A 40 11.37 23.06 23.53
N SER A 41 12.20 22.83 22.51
CA SER A 41 13.06 23.86 21.94
C SER A 41 12.26 25.00 21.30
N GLY A 42 12.90 26.16 21.11
CA GLY A 42 12.30 27.28 20.39
C GLY A 42 11.90 26.91 18.96
N ARG A 43 12.74 26.12 18.26
CA ARG A 43 12.47 25.66 16.89
C ARG A 43 11.20 24.82 16.82
N LEU A 44 11.03 23.84 17.72
CA LEU A 44 9.82 23.01 17.73
C LEU A 44 8.56 23.81 18.08
N LYS A 45 8.66 24.82 18.94
CA LYS A 45 7.51 25.70 19.24
C LYS A 45 7.08 26.50 18.02
N VAL A 46 8.03 26.99 17.21
CA VAL A 46 7.72 27.70 15.96
C VAL A 46 7.16 26.73 14.92
N PHE A 47 7.81 25.58 14.73
CA PHE A 47 7.36 24.55 13.78
C PHE A 47 5.94 24.07 14.09
N SER A 48 5.65 23.72 15.35
CA SER A 48 4.31 23.25 15.76
C SER A 48 3.23 24.29 15.53
N ARG A 49 3.50 25.58 15.78
CA ARG A 49 2.53 26.66 15.49
C ARG A 49 2.29 26.84 13.99
N SER A 50 3.35 26.76 13.18
CA SER A 50 3.23 26.79 11.72
C SER A 50 2.41 25.61 11.20
N LEU A 51 2.62 24.41 11.76
CA LEU A 51 1.87 23.22 11.40
C LEU A 51 0.37 23.33 11.78
N GLN A 52 0.06 23.84 12.98
CA GLN A 52 -1.33 24.14 13.37
C GLN A 52 -1.98 25.13 12.41
N SER A 53 -1.29 26.22 12.08
CA SER A 53 -1.78 27.24 11.15
C SER A 53 -2.05 26.64 9.75
N ALA A 54 -1.18 25.73 9.29
CA ALA A 54 -1.37 25.03 8.03
C ALA A 54 -2.59 24.10 8.07
N PHE A 55 -2.82 23.38 9.18
CA PHE A 55 -4.03 22.58 9.35
C PHE A 55 -5.30 23.44 9.35
N GLU A 56 -5.31 24.55 10.08
CA GLU A 56 -6.44 25.48 10.11
C GLU A 56 -6.75 26.06 8.72
N ALA A 57 -5.72 26.46 7.96
CA ALA A 57 -5.86 26.94 6.60
C ALA A 57 -6.44 25.89 5.63
N LEU A 58 -6.25 24.60 5.92
CA LEU A 58 -6.83 23.48 5.18
C LEU A 58 -8.23 23.08 5.68
N GLY A 59 -8.79 23.79 6.66
CA GLY A 59 -10.07 23.47 7.28
C GLY A 59 -10.03 22.22 8.17
N ILE A 60 -8.85 21.81 8.61
CA ILE A 60 -8.66 20.67 9.52
C ILE A 60 -8.86 21.15 10.95
N LYS A 61 -9.79 20.53 11.66
CA LYS A 61 -10.10 20.88 13.05
C LYS A 61 -9.06 20.28 14.01
N VAL A 62 -8.14 21.11 14.50
CA VAL A 62 -7.25 20.78 15.61
C VAL A 62 -8.07 20.72 16.90
N GLU A 63 -8.05 19.57 17.60
CA GLU A 63 -8.80 19.37 18.85
C GLU A 63 -7.92 19.67 20.06
N SER A 64 -8.53 20.21 21.14
CA SER A 64 -7.83 20.32 22.42
C SER A 64 -7.68 18.92 23.04
N PRO A 65 -6.68 18.69 23.92
CA PRO A 65 -6.53 17.42 24.62
C PRO A 65 -7.81 16.99 25.35
N GLU A 66 -8.53 17.92 25.97
CA GLU A 66 -9.77 17.66 26.71
C GLU A 66 -10.90 17.21 25.77
N ALA A 67 -11.07 17.90 24.63
CA ALA A 67 -12.08 17.55 23.65
C ALA A 67 -11.81 16.22 22.94
N ALA A 68 -10.54 15.84 22.83
CA ALA A 68 -10.11 14.60 22.20
C ALA A 68 -10.07 13.40 23.15
N SER A 69 -10.22 13.61 24.46
CA SER A 69 -10.08 12.56 25.47
C SER A 69 -11.42 11.97 25.90
N GLY A 70 -11.40 10.69 26.23
CA GLY A 70 -12.52 9.97 26.83
C GLY A 70 -12.60 10.18 28.35
N PRO A 71 -13.59 9.53 29.02
CA PRO A 71 -13.78 9.64 30.47
C PRO A 71 -12.57 9.18 31.30
N ASP A 72 -11.73 8.31 30.75
CA ASP A 72 -10.49 7.81 31.37
C ASP A 72 -9.28 8.74 31.14
N GLY A 73 -9.49 9.89 30.50
CA GLY A 73 -8.44 10.85 30.16
C GLY A 73 -7.54 10.42 28.99
N ARG A 74 -7.88 9.33 28.29
CA ARG A 74 -7.13 8.87 27.11
C ARG A 74 -7.72 9.44 25.82
N ILE A 75 -6.85 9.77 24.88
CA ILE A 75 -7.21 10.23 23.53
C ILE A 75 -8.01 9.14 22.82
N LEU A 76 -9.20 9.51 22.34
CA LEU A 76 -10.14 8.63 21.65
C LEU A 76 -9.57 8.11 20.33
N ALA A 77 -10.06 6.96 19.89
CA ALA A 77 -9.76 6.42 18.57
C ALA A 77 -10.15 7.40 17.44
N GLY A 78 -9.45 7.30 16.31
CA GLY A 78 -9.62 8.13 15.12
C GLY A 78 -8.91 9.50 15.18
N ARG A 79 -8.07 9.74 16.20
CA ARG A 79 -7.32 11.00 16.36
C ARG A 79 -5.86 10.80 16.02
N VAL A 80 -5.24 11.85 15.49
CA VAL A 80 -3.79 11.90 15.24
C VAL A 80 -3.11 12.69 16.36
N VAL A 81 -2.19 12.05 17.07
CA VAL A 81 -1.46 12.68 18.17
C VAL A 81 -0.15 13.24 17.63
N ILE A 82 -0.01 14.56 17.67
CA ILE A 82 1.21 15.27 17.29
C ILE A 82 2.03 15.52 18.56
N ALA A 83 3.15 14.81 18.69
CA ALA A 83 3.97 14.75 19.90
C ALA A 83 5.36 15.38 19.66
N PRO A 84 5.48 16.72 19.67
CA PRO A 84 6.77 17.37 19.48
C PRO A 84 7.64 17.33 20.74
N GLY A 85 8.91 16.99 20.56
CA GLY A 85 9.92 16.93 21.60
C GLY A 85 10.24 15.51 22.07
N VAL A 86 11.07 15.41 23.11
CA VAL A 86 11.51 14.14 23.70
C VAL A 86 10.79 13.92 25.01
N PHE A 87 10.09 12.80 25.12
CA PHE A 87 9.31 12.44 26.31
C PHE A 87 10.08 11.47 27.22
N PRO A 88 9.93 11.60 28.55
CA PRO A 88 10.24 10.51 29.46
C PRO A 88 9.24 9.36 29.27
N ASP A 89 9.62 8.15 29.69
CA ASP A 89 8.85 6.93 29.43
C ASP A 89 7.40 7.02 29.92
N ASN A 90 7.13 7.58 31.09
CA ASN A 90 5.79 7.71 31.67
C ASN A 90 4.89 8.71 30.94
N GLU A 91 5.44 9.54 30.06
CA GLU A 91 4.70 10.58 29.35
C GLU A 91 4.60 10.36 27.85
N LEU A 92 5.17 9.27 27.31
CA LEU A 92 5.05 8.94 25.89
C LEU A 92 3.60 8.97 25.42
N ALA A 93 3.37 9.52 24.23
CA ALA A 93 2.04 9.66 23.64
C ALA A 93 1.30 8.32 23.52
N ILE A 94 2.02 7.21 23.34
CA ILE A 94 1.50 5.84 23.32
C ILE A 94 0.71 5.48 24.60
N ASN A 95 1.09 6.07 25.75
CA ASN A 95 0.43 5.83 27.03
C ASN A 95 -0.83 6.68 27.22
N ARG A 96 -1.08 7.61 26.29
CA ARG A 96 -2.20 8.56 26.33
C ARG A 96 -3.31 8.20 25.35
N VAL A 97 -3.12 7.22 24.47
CA VAL A 97 -4.13 6.81 23.49
C VAL A 97 -4.96 5.64 23.99
N SER A 98 -6.22 5.60 23.57
CA SER A 98 -7.14 4.49 23.87
C SER A 98 -6.84 3.22 23.07
N THR A 99 -6.22 3.35 21.89
CA THR A 99 -5.84 2.23 21.03
C THR A 99 -4.62 2.58 20.16
N LEU A 100 -3.91 1.57 19.67
CA LEU A 100 -2.80 1.76 18.72
C LEU A 100 -3.24 1.56 17.27
N TYR A 101 -4.36 0.87 17.06
CA TYR A 101 -4.83 0.47 15.74
C TYR A 101 -5.58 1.57 14.98
N ASN A 102 -5.93 2.66 15.67
CA ASN A 102 -6.68 3.78 15.09
C ASN A 102 -6.27 5.11 15.73
N ASN A 103 -5.01 5.23 16.12
CA ASN A 103 -4.42 6.49 16.56
C ASN A 103 -3.02 6.60 15.97
N ILE A 104 -2.87 7.42 14.94
CA ILE A 104 -1.55 7.74 14.40
C ILE A 104 -0.85 8.65 15.40
N ILE A 105 0.39 8.31 15.73
CA ILE A 105 1.24 9.11 16.63
C ILE A 105 2.41 9.63 15.80
N VAL A 106 2.62 10.93 15.84
CA VAL A 106 3.67 11.64 15.08
C VAL A 106 4.67 12.20 16.06
N GLY A 107 5.90 11.70 16.06
CA GLY A 107 7.01 12.29 16.83
C GLY A 107 7.65 13.41 16.02
N ILE A 108 7.90 14.58 16.62
CA ILE A 108 8.60 15.70 15.97
C ILE A 108 9.85 16.06 16.76
N TYR A 109 11.03 16.03 16.11
CA TYR A 109 12.32 16.16 16.76
C TYR A 109 13.16 17.30 16.18
N ASP A 110 13.88 17.99 17.06
CA ASP A 110 14.79 19.08 16.71
C ASP A 110 16.21 18.55 16.46
N GLU A 111 16.33 17.67 15.49
CA GLU A 111 17.59 17.01 15.13
C GLU A 111 17.54 16.60 13.65
N PRO A 112 18.70 16.40 12.99
CA PRO A 112 18.70 15.85 11.64
C PRO A 112 18.13 14.42 11.62
N PRO A 113 17.48 14.00 10.52
CA PRO A 113 17.02 12.63 10.38
C PRO A 113 18.21 11.66 10.38
N PRO A 114 18.05 10.40 10.82
CA PRO A 114 19.10 9.38 10.85
C PRO A 114 19.40 8.82 9.44
N LEU A 115 19.59 9.73 8.48
CA LEU A 115 19.79 9.46 7.07
C LEU A 115 21.20 9.92 6.70
N SER A 116 22.20 9.09 6.97
CA SER A 116 23.56 9.39 6.52
C SER A 116 23.63 9.22 5.00
N GLY A 117 24.29 10.17 4.31
CA GLY A 117 24.47 10.10 2.85
C GLY A 117 25.28 8.88 2.39
N GLN A 118 26.09 8.31 3.29
CA GLN A 118 26.91 7.12 3.03
C GLN A 118 26.17 5.80 3.29
N SER A 119 25.05 5.83 4.03
CA SER A 119 24.29 4.63 4.35
C SER A 119 23.50 4.11 3.16
N GLY A 120 23.46 2.78 3.03
CA GLY A 120 22.62 2.09 2.05
C GLY A 120 21.13 2.26 2.36
N ALA A 121 20.26 1.98 1.37
CA ALA A 121 18.81 2.15 1.52
C ALA A 121 18.22 1.31 2.68
N GLN A 122 18.71 0.08 2.86
CA GLN A 122 18.30 -0.81 3.97
C GLN A 122 18.75 -0.27 5.34
N GLU A 123 19.97 0.26 5.47
CA GLU A 123 20.46 0.83 6.73
C GLU A 123 19.65 2.06 7.16
N ARG A 124 19.29 2.91 6.19
CA ARG A 124 18.44 4.08 6.43
C ARG A 124 17.07 3.66 6.94
N LEU A 125 16.47 2.66 6.31
CA LEU A 125 15.19 2.09 6.74
C LEU A 125 15.27 1.53 8.17
N ASP A 126 16.29 0.72 8.46
CA ASP A 126 16.47 0.12 9.79
C ASP A 126 16.64 1.20 10.87
N ALA A 127 17.35 2.29 10.58
CA ALA A 127 17.50 3.41 11.50
C ALA A 127 16.17 4.17 11.75
N ILE A 128 15.37 4.40 10.71
CA ILE A 128 14.02 4.98 10.84
C ILE A 128 13.15 4.08 11.72
N VAL A 129 13.11 2.78 11.43
CA VAL A 129 12.29 1.80 12.15
C VAL A 129 12.72 1.67 13.61
N ALA A 130 14.03 1.64 13.86
CA ALA A 130 14.56 1.64 15.22
C ALA A 130 14.08 2.85 16.01
N ARG A 131 14.09 4.04 15.40
CA ARG A 131 13.60 5.25 16.08
C ARG A 131 12.09 5.24 16.30
N LEU A 132 11.30 4.77 15.32
CA LEU A 132 9.85 4.58 15.45
C LEU A 132 9.52 3.66 16.63
N ALA A 133 10.20 2.52 16.72
CA ALA A 133 10.01 1.54 17.78
C ALA A 133 10.46 2.06 19.15
N ARG A 134 11.59 2.77 19.21
CA ARG A 134 12.11 3.35 20.46
C ARG A 134 11.13 4.37 21.05
N ASP A 135 10.60 5.26 20.22
CA ASP A 135 9.73 6.36 20.68
C ASP A 135 8.24 6.03 20.62
N MET A 136 7.88 4.83 20.16
CA MET A 136 6.49 4.35 20.09
C MET A 136 5.61 5.27 19.24
N VAL A 137 6.13 5.69 18.08
CA VAL A 137 5.43 6.55 17.12
C VAL A 137 5.31 5.88 15.75
N HIS A 138 4.41 6.37 14.91
CA HIS A 138 4.12 5.80 13.59
C HIS A 138 4.77 6.60 12.46
N ILE A 139 4.97 7.90 12.69
CA ILE A 139 5.59 8.84 11.75
C ILE A 139 6.60 9.68 12.54
N LEU A 140 7.78 9.87 11.96
CA LEU A 140 8.81 10.76 12.49
C LEU A 140 8.86 12.01 11.62
N ILE A 141 8.97 13.17 12.25
CA ILE A 141 9.30 14.43 11.60
C ILE A 141 10.57 14.98 12.23
N TYR A 142 11.57 15.24 11.41
CA TYR A 142 12.83 15.84 11.81
C TYR A 142 12.87 17.27 11.33
N VAL A 143 13.29 18.20 12.19
CA VAL A 143 13.31 19.63 11.90
C VAL A 143 14.72 20.16 12.12
N THR A 144 15.26 20.82 11.11
CA THR A 144 16.56 21.49 11.15
C THR A 144 16.40 23.00 10.95
N ALA A 145 17.50 23.73 10.91
CA ALA A 145 17.48 25.16 10.62
C ALA A 145 17.05 25.49 9.17
N GLU A 146 17.12 24.52 8.25
CA GLU A 146 16.95 24.75 6.81
C GLU A 146 15.87 23.86 6.19
N SER A 147 15.55 22.74 6.83
CA SER A 147 14.67 21.71 6.27
C SER A 147 13.83 21.01 7.32
N TRP A 148 12.79 20.32 6.87
CA TRP A 148 12.14 19.28 7.66
C TRP A 148 11.91 18.03 6.82
N THR A 149 11.91 16.87 7.48
CA THR A 149 11.85 15.57 6.83
C THR A 149 10.83 14.68 7.49
N ILE A 150 9.93 14.08 6.71
CA ILE A 150 8.99 13.05 7.16
C ILE A 150 9.60 11.68 6.89
N CYS A 151 9.61 10.80 7.88
CA CYS A 151 9.97 9.40 7.75
C CYS A 151 8.82 8.50 8.24
N THR A 152 8.49 7.45 7.48
CA THR A 152 7.41 6.51 7.79
C THR A 152 7.92 5.07 7.94
N MET A 153 7.11 4.23 8.59
CA MET A 153 7.45 2.82 8.86
C MET A 153 7.69 1.99 7.61
N ASN A 154 7.07 2.33 6.48
CA ASN A 154 7.26 1.65 5.20
C ASN A 154 8.46 2.17 4.39
N GLY A 155 9.39 2.91 5.01
CA GLY A 155 10.59 3.44 4.34
C GLY A 155 10.37 4.69 3.50
N GLY A 156 9.17 5.28 3.55
CA GLY A 156 8.90 6.53 2.88
C GLY A 156 9.64 7.70 3.53
N VAL A 157 10.38 8.46 2.71
CA VAL A 157 11.10 9.66 3.14
C VAL A 157 10.69 10.82 2.24
N ALA A 158 10.24 11.92 2.84
CA ALA A 158 9.93 13.17 2.13
C ALA A 158 10.68 14.34 2.77
N VAL A 159 11.53 15.02 2.00
CA VAL A 159 12.37 16.12 2.46
C VAL A 159 11.87 17.44 1.90
N PHE A 160 11.73 18.45 2.76
CA PHE A 160 11.29 19.79 2.40
C PHE A 160 12.41 20.77 2.69
N GLN A 161 12.88 21.49 1.68
CA GLN A 161 13.99 22.44 1.76
C GLN A 161 13.54 23.82 2.29
N THR A 162 12.78 23.78 3.37
CA THR A 162 12.27 24.94 4.09
C THR A 162 12.27 24.63 5.58
N PRO A 163 12.51 25.58 6.49
CA PRO A 163 12.52 25.32 7.93
C PRO A 163 11.12 25.12 8.54
N LEU A 164 10.07 25.53 7.83
CA LEU A 164 8.68 25.53 8.32
C LEU A 164 7.74 24.91 7.29
N PRO A 165 6.70 24.19 7.74
CA PRO A 165 5.73 23.58 6.84
C PRO A 165 4.85 24.66 6.20
N CYS A 166 4.77 24.67 4.87
CA CYS A 166 3.77 25.46 4.16
C CYS A 166 2.47 24.66 3.98
N VAL A 167 1.37 25.36 3.68
CA VAL A 167 0.04 24.76 3.50
C VAL A 167 0.06 23.65 2.44
N GLU A 168 0.78 23.86 1.34
CA GLU A 168 0.78 22.93 0.21
C GLU A 168 1.57 21.65 0.51
N ASP A 169 2.70 21.76 1.21
CA ASP A 169 3.48 20.59 1.66
C ASP A 169 2.67 19.71 2.61
N VAL A 170 1.97 20.36 3.55
CA VAL A 170 1.08 19.67 4.49
C VAL A 170 -0.07 19.00 3.74
N ARG A 171 -0.70 19.71 2.80
CA ARG A 171 -1.82 19.22 2.00
C ARG A 171 -1.45 18.03 1.13
N ARG A 172 -0.34 18.13 0.38
CA ARG A 172 0.05 17.12 -0.61
C ARG A 172 0.72 15.92 0.01
N THR A 173 1.45 16.08 1.13
CA THR A 173 2.28 15.00 1.64
C THR A 173 1.89 14.54 3.03
N LEU A 174 1.70 15.45 3.98
CA LEU A 174 1.48 15.08 5.37
C LEU A 174 0.04 14.56 5.59
N VAL A 175 -0.99 15.27 5.11
CA VAL A 175 -2.40 14.89 5.27
C VAL A 175 -2.68 13.45 4.79
N PRO A 176 -2.21 12.99 3.61
CA PRO A 176 -2.37 11.60 3.18
C PRO A 176 -1.77 10.59 4.15
N LYS A 177 -0.58 10.88 4.69
CA LYS A 177 0.11 10.03 5.67
C LYS A 177 -0.58 10.01 7.03
N LEU A 178 -1.24 11.11 7.40
CA LEU A 178 -2.00 11.23 8.66
C LEU A 178 -3.42 10.64 8.58
N THR A 179 -3.89 10.22 7.41
CA THR A 179 -5.24 9.67 7.24
C THR A 179 -5.26 8.19 6.88
N ALA A 180 -4.11 7.63 6.51
CA ALA A 180 -3.97 6.24 6.07
C ALA A 180 -2.96 5.51 6.98
N GLN A 181 -3.43 5.03 8.14
CA GLN A 181 -2.59 4.28 9.08
C GLN A 181 -2.29 2.88 8.53
N VAL A 182 -1.01 2.49 8.54
CA VAL A 182 -0.62 1.11 8.29
C VAL A 182 -0.95 0.28 9.53
N VAL A 183 -1.92 -0.62 9.39
CA VAL A 183 -2.29 -1.59 10.42
C VAL A 183 -2.00 -2.99 9.90
N PRO A 184 -1.25 -3.83 10.65
CA PRO A 184 -1.02 -5.19 10.23
C PRO A 184 -2.35 -5.94 10.05
N PRO A 185 -2.55 -6.63 8.92
CA PRO A 185 -3.70 -7.51 8.73
C PRO A 185 -3.70 -8.60 9.81
N ARG A 186 -4.83 -8.82 10.47
CA ARG A 186 -4.97 -9.84 11.52
C ARG A 186 -5.54 -11.12 10.92
N PRO A 187 -5.17 -12.31 11.42
CA PRO A 187 -5.69 -13.58 10.90
C PRO A 187 -7.22 -13.65 10.82
N LYS A 188 -7.93 -13.06 11.80
CA LYS A 188 -9.40 -13.01 11.83
C LYS A 188 -10.04 -12.18 10.71
N ASP A 189 -9.25 -11.36 10.03
CA ASP A 189 -9.70 -10.57 8.88
C ASP A 189 -9.72 -11.44 7.60
N PHE A 190 -9.27 -12.71 7.66
CA PHE A 190 -9.17 -13.64 6.52
C PHE A 190 -9.87 -14.97 6.81
N MET A 191 -10.36 -15.62 5.74
CA MET A 191 -10.65 -17.05 5.77
C MET A 191 -9.33 -17.83 5.61
N ILE A 192 -8.98 -18.69 6.56
CA ILE A 192 -7.74 -19.47 6.51
C ILE A 192 -8.05 -20.90 6.03
N ARG A 193 -7.35 -21.34 4.99
CA ARG A 193 -7.43 -22.65 4.33
C ARG A 193 -6.09 -23.38 4.50
N GLU A 194 -5.94 -24.07 5.62
CA GLU A 194 -4.67 -24.68 5.99
C GLU A 194 -4.37 -25.94 5.17
N GLY A 195 -3.17 -26.02 4.59
CA GLY A 195 -2.72 -27.21 3.87
C GLY A 195 -3.35 -27.46 2.51
N GLU A 196 -4.21 -26.56 2.04
CA GLU A 196 -4.92 -26.69 0.77
C GLU A 196 -4.09 -26.23 -0.45
N LEU A 197 -2.90 -25.64 -0.24
CA LEU A 197 -2.08 -25.19 -1.36
C LEU A 197 -1.47 -26.39 -2.11
N SER A 198 -1.79 -26.49 -3.40
CA SER A 198 -1.27 -27.55 -4.28
C SER A 198 0.19 -27.30 -4.70
N THR A 199 1.11 -27.60 -3.80
CA THR A 199 2.57 -27.42 -3.97
C THR A 199 3.21 -28.38 -4.97
N ARG A 200 2.48 -29.39 -5.43
CA ARG A 200 2.93 -30.37 -6.43
C ARG A 200 2.39 -30.11 -7.84
N SER A 201 1.57 -29.08 -8.02
CA SER A 201 1.04 -28.74 -9.34
C SER A 201 2.15 -28.23 -10.27
N PRO A 202 2.10 -28.50 -11.59
CA PRO A 202 3.08 -27.96 -12.54
C PRO A 202 3.18 -26.44 -12.48
N PHE A 203 2.04 -25.76 -12.33
CA PHE A 203 2.00 -24.31 -12.17
C PHE A 203 2.75 -23.82 -10.94
N PHE A 204 2.56 -24.46 -9.77
CA PHE A 204 3.27 -24.07 -8.56
C PHE A 204 4.78 -24.25 -8.72
N LEU A 205 5.22 -25.35 -9.33
CA LEU A 205 6.65 -25.63 -9.54
C LEU A 205 7.30 -24.61 -10.47
N GLU A 206 6.62 -24.22 -11.54
CA GLU A 206 7.08 -23.18 -12.47
C GLU A 206 7.15 -21.81 -11.78
N ALA A 207 6.08 -21.41 -11.09
CA ALA A 207 6.06 -20.18 -10.32
C ALA A 207 7.18 -20.17 -9.27
N ALA A 208 7.34 -21.26 -8.52
CA ALA A 208 8.38 -21.39 -7.50
C ALA A 208 9.79 -21.13 -8.04
N GLU A 209 10.09 -21.63 -9.25
CA GLU A 209 11.38 -21.36 -9.89
C GLU A 209 11.52 -19.91 -10.37
N ASP A 210 10.45 -19.32 -10.92
CA ASP A 210 10.42 -17.92 -11.30
C ASP A 210 10.63 -16.97 -10.11
N PHE A 211 10.03 -17.28 -8.95
CA PHE A 211 10.27 -16.56 -7.69
C PHE A 211 11.73 -16.64 -7.25
N ARG A 212 12.34 -17.83 -7.29
CA ARG A 212 13.77 -18.01 -6.94
C ARG A 212 14.68 -17.24 -7.89
N ARG A 213 14.43 -17.31 -9.19
CA ARG A 213 15.21 -16.62 -10.22
C ARG A 213 15.09 -15.10 -10.06
N SER A 214 13.88 -14.60 -9.90
CA SER A 214 13.63 -13.17 -9.64
C SER A 214 14.35 -12.71 -8.38
N GLY A 215 14.24 -13.45 -7.27
CA GLY A 215 14.93 -13.12 -6.02
C GLY A 215 16.45 -12.98 -6.17
N ARG A 216 17.09 -13.85 -6.96
CA ARG A 216 18.52 -13.74 -7.27
C ARG A 216 18.86 -12.53 -8.12
N LEU A 217 18.02 -12.18 -9.11
CA LEU A 217 18.24 -11.00 -9.95
C LEU A 217 18.21 -9.73 -9.12
N TRP A 218 17.26 -9.62 -8.18
CA TRP A 218 17.14 -8.46 -7.30
C TRP A 218 18.15 -8.41 -6.14
N GLU A 219 18.97 -9.46 -5.91
CA GLU A 219 19.82 -9.56 -4.71
C GLU A 219 20.79 -8.40 -4.54
N LYS A 220 21.30 -7.85 -5.64
CA LYS A 220 22.26 -6.74 -5.65
C LYS A 220 21.63 -5.37 -5.85
N SER A 221 20.30 -5.32 -5.94
CA SER A 221 19.59 -4.09 -6.26
C SER A 221 19.64 -3.11 -5.07
N PRO A 222 20.08 -1.86 -5.27
CA PRO A 222 20.09 -0.87 -4.20
C PRO A 222 18.68 -0.38 -3.83
N VAL A 223 17.67 -0.69 -4.65
CA VAL A 223 16.28 -0.23 -4.52
C VAL A 223 15.33 -1.31 -3.98
N LEU A 224 15.80 -2.55 -3.80
CA LEU A 224 15.02 -3.59 -3.12
C LEU A 224 15.35 -3.60 -1.61
N LEU A 225 14.51 -2.93 -0.83
CA LEU A 225 14.46 -3.14 0.61
C LEU A 225 13.85 -4.51 0.88
N THR A 226 14.44 -5.29 1.79
CA THR A 226 14.04 -6.70 1.98
C THR A 226 13.32 -6.92 3.30
N HIS A 227 13.95 -6.55 4.41
CA HIS A 227 13.49 -6.91 5.75
C HIS A 227 14.15 -6.10 6.86
N THR A 228 13.36 -5.68 7.86
CA THR A 228 13.86 -5.16 9.14
C THR A 228 13.43 -6.11 10.25
N SER A 229 14.40 -6.66 11.01
CA SER A 229 14.14 -7.54 12.14
C SER A 229 13.68 -6.75 13.38
N THR A 230 12.66 -7.24 14.09
CA THR A 230 12.24 -6.65 15.37
C THR A 230 13.20 -6.97 16.52
N ASP A 231 14.02 -8.01 16.40
CA ASP A 231 14.91 -8.46 17.48
C ASP A 231 16.10 -7.51 17.71
N ASN A 232 16.50 -6.80 16.66
CA ASN A 232 17.62 -5.87 16.69
C ASN A 232 17.21 -4.41 16.94
N LEU A 233 15.91 -4.15 17.19
CA LEU A 233 15.44 -2.79 17.43
C LEU A 233 15.77 -2.35 18.86
N GLU A 234 16.14 -1.09 18.99
CA GLU A 234 16.37 -0.46 20.29
C GLU A 234 15.02 -0.09 20.92
N TYR A 235 14.66 -0.77 22.02
CA TYR A 235 13.47 -0.45 22.80
C TYR A 235 13.87 0.27 24.08
N ARG A 236 13.08 1.26 24.50
CA ARG A 236 13.29 1.94 25.79
C ARG A 236 13.31 0.97 26.98
N ASN A 237 12.41 -0.01 26.99
CA ASN A 237 12.36 -1.06 28.01
C ASN A 237 11.55 -2.28 27.53
N GLY A 238 11.51 -3.34 28.34
CA GLY A 238 10.79 -4.58 28.03
C GLY A 238 9.27 -4.44 27.94
N TYR A 239 8.67 -3.41 28.54
CA TYR A 239 7.23 -3.13 28.40
C TYR A 239 6.91 -2.63 26.99
N TYR A 240 7.67 -1.67 26.46
CA TYR A 240 7.49 -1.17 25.09
C TYR A 240 7.79 -2.22 24.03
N ARG A 241 8.81 -3.07 24.26
CA ARG A 241 9.05 -4.24 23.39
C ARG A 241 7.82 -5.13 23.27
N ARG A 242 7.11 -5.40 24.37
CA ARG A 242 5.87 -6.18 24.35
C ARG A 242 4.73 -5.48 23.61
N ILE A 243 4.64 -4.14 23.71
CA ILE A 243 3.64 -3.38 22.96
C ILE A 243 3.89 -3.49 21.45
N VAL A 244 5.12 -3.23 20.99
CA VAL A 244 5.48 -3.34 19.57
C VAL A 244 5.24 -4.76 19.06
N ARG A 245 5.67 -5.77 19.82
CA ARG A 245 5.45 -7.18 19.48
C ARG A 245 3.96 -7.50 19.31
N ARG A 246 3.08 -7.01 20.20
CA ARG A 246 1.63 -7.16 20.05
C ARG A 246 1.05 -6.36 18.88
N TYR A 247 1.51 -5.14 18.67
CA TYR A 247 1.05 -4.28 17.57
C TYR A 247 1.33 -4.94 16.23
N LEU A 248 2.53 -5.51 16.05
CA LEU A 248 2.95 -6.23 14.85
C LEU A 248 2.41 -7.67 14.79
N ASP A 249 1.40 -8.02 15.58
CA ASP A 249 0.81 -9.37 15.64
C ASP A 249 1.89 -10.44 15.83
N GLU A 250 2.80 -10.22 16.77
CA GLU A 250 3.88 -11.12 17.18
C GLU A 250 4.91 -11.43 16.07
N ARG A 251 4.95 -10.66 14.97
CA ARG A 251 5.89 -10.85 13.85
C ARG A 251 7.32 -10.57 14.30
N SER A 252 8.27 -11.34 13.77
CA SER A 252 9.71 -11.18 14.01
C SER A 252 10.35 -10.05 13.19
N GLY A 253 9.57 -9.38 12.33
CA GLY A 253 10.07 -8.36 11.43
C GLY A 253 9.02 -7.81 10.48
N MET A 254 9.44 -6.79 9.73
CA MET A 254 8.66 -6.16 8.66
C MET A 254 9.36 -6.40 7.33
N SER A 255 8.57 -6.76 6.33
CA SER A 255 9.04 -6.98 4.96
C SER A 255 8.64 -5.80 4.09
N TYR A 256 9.54 -5.41 3.20
CA TYR A 256 9.33 -4.30 2.27
C TYR A 256 9.38 -4.82 0.85
N GLY A 257 8.54 -4.29 -0.04
CA GLY A 257 8.36 -4.86 -1.37
C GLY A 257 7.65 -6.21 -1.31
N PHE A 258 7.32 -6.76 -2.48
CA PHE A 258 6.81 -8.12 -2.64
C PHE A 258 7.06 -8.65 -4.04
N PHE A 259 7.14 -9.97 -4.13
CA PHE A 259 6.97 -10.70 -5.38
C PHE A 259 5.66 -11.47 -5.28
N ALA A 260 4.85 -11.37 -6.32
CA ALA A 260 3.57 -12.04 -6.39
C ALA A 260 3.25 -12.48 -7.83
N ARG A 261 2.52 -13.59 -7.94
CA ARG A 261 2.05 -14.14 -9.20
C ARG A 261 0.55 -14.34 -9.10
N GLN A 262 -0.22 -13.50 -9.78
CA GLN A 262 -1.64 -13.77 -9.98
C GLN A 262 -1.78 -15.06 -10.78
N LEU A 263 -2.61 -15.97 -10.28
CA LEU A 263 -2.94 -17.22 -10.96
C LEU A 263 -3.81 -16.95 -12.19
N PRO A 264 -3.83 -17.88 -13.17
CA PRO A 264 -4.67 -17.75 -14.32
C PRO A 264 -6.13 -17.50 -13.94
N VAL A 265 -6.73 -16.45 -14.50
CA VAL A 265 -8.15 -16.13 -14.30
C VAL A 265 -8.79 -15.85 -15.64
N ARG A 266 -9.73 -16.72 -16.04
CA ARG A 266 -10.55 -16.50 -17.21
C ARG A 266 -11.75 -15.65 -16.81
N VAL A 267 -11.93 -14.54 -17.50
CA VAL A 267 -13.00 -13.58 -17.25
C VAL A 267 -14.00 -13.58 -18.39
N GLU A 268 -15.26 -13.30 -18.06
CA GLU A 268 -16.29 -13.04 -19.05
C GLU A 268 -16.07 -11.66 -19.68
N ALA A 269 -16.44 -11.47 -20.95
CA ALA A 269 -16.39 -10.16 -21.58
C ALA A 269 -17.37 -9.20 -20.89
N ALA A 270 -16.94 -7.96 -20.65
CA ALA A 270 -17.78 -6.96 -20.02
C ALA A 270 -18.96 -6.59 -20.93
N VAL A 271 -20.12 -6.32 -20.32
CA VAL A 271 -21.33 -5.94 -21.06
C VAL A 271 -21.40 -4.42 -21.14
N PRO A 272 -21.31 -3.81 -22.33
CA PRO A 272 -21.49 -2.36 -22.47
C PRO A 272 -22.94 -1.98 -22.17
N VAL A 273 -23.12 -0.93 -21.38
CA VAL A 273 -24.43 -0.33 -21.09
C VAL A 273 -24.77 0.67 -22.21
N ALA A 274 -26.00 0.64 -22.72
CA ALA A 274 -26.42 1.48 -23.84
C ALA A 274 -26.40 2.98 -23.50
N TYR A 275 -26.01 3.79 -24.49
CA TYR A 275 -25.98 5.25 -24.36
C TYR A 275 -27.39 5.82 -24.22
N GLY A 276 -27.65 6.56 -23.14
CA GLY A 276 -28.96 7.17 -22.84
C GLY A 276 -29.66 6.61 -21.60
N ASP A 277 -29.22 5.45 -21.12
CA ASP A 277 -29.63 4.97 -19.79
C ASP A 277 -28.96 5.85 -18.73
N THR A 278 -29.75 6.44 -17.83
CA THR A 278 -29.22 7.03 -16.58
C THR A 278 -28.72 5.88 -15.72
N TYR A 279 -27.55 5.33 -16.06
CA TYR A 279 -27.02 4.17 -15.37
C TYR A 279 -26.40 4.60 -14.04
N ASP A 280 -26.91 4.02 -12.96
CA ASP A 280 -26.34 4.19 -11.64
C ASP A 280 -24.97 3.51 -11.58
N MET A 281 -23.95 4.21 -11.06
CA MET A 281 -22.62 3.63 -10.87
C MET A 281 -22.55 2.74 -9.61
N ALA A 282 -23.69 2.31 -9.08
CA ALA A 282 -23.79 1.42 -7.93
C ALA A 282 -23.45 -0.04 -8.33
N PRO A 283 -22.78 -0.79 -7.43
CA PRO A 283 -22.56 -2.22 -7.62
C PRO A 283 -23.87 -2.99 -7.47
N GLU A 284 -24.01 -4.09 -8.23
CA GLU A 284 -25.16 -4.98 -8.19
C GLU A 284 -24.72 -6.36 -7.67
N LYS A 285 -25.49 -6.94 -6.75
CA LYS A 285 -25.25 -8.31 -6.29
C LYS A 285 -26.45 -9.17 -6.66
N ASP A 286 -26.22 -10.15 -7.53
CA ASP A 286 -27.21 -11.12 -7.98
C ASP A 286 -26.79 -12.56 -7.58
N PRO A 287 -27.62 -13.59 -7.83
CA PRO A 287 -27.23 -14.98 -7.56
C PRO A 287 -25.99 -15.46 -8.32
N GLY A 288 -25.62 -14.78 -9.40
CA GLY A 288 -24.43 -15.04 -10.21
C GLY A 288 -23.16 -14.33 -9.72
N GLY A 289 -23.25 -13.47 -8.71
CA GLY A 289 -22.11 -12.83 -8.05
C GLY A 289 -22.22 -11.31 -7.98
N LEU A 290 -21.11 -10.67 -7.59
CA LEU A 290 -20.96 -9.22 -7.61
C LEU A 290 -20.71 -8.73 -9.04
N ARG A 291 -21.44 -7.70 -9.46
CA ARG A 291 -21.19 -6.94 -10.68
C ARG A 291 -20.91 -5.48 -10.36
N VAL A 292 -19.98 -4.88 -11.09
CA VAL A 292 -19.57 -3.49 -10.88
C VAL A 292 -19.59 -2.71 -12.20
N PRO A 293 -20.14 -1.49 -12.22
CA PRO A 293 -20.04 -0.60 -13.36
C PRO A 293 -18.68 0.12 -13.37
N VAL A 294 -18.02 0.11 -14.52
CA VAL A 294 -16.76 0.82 -14.76
C VAL A 294 -16.87 1.64 -16.04
N ARG A 295 -16.50 2.92 -15.99
CA ARG A 295 -16.51 3.81 -17.16
C ARG A 295 -15.12 3.89 -17.76
N VAL A 296 -15.02 3.68 -19.07
CA VAL A 296 -13.79 3.81 -19.89
C VAL A 296 -14.17 4.45 -21.23
N GLU A 297 -13.43 5.47 -21.67
CA GLU A 297 -13.70 6.22 -22.93
C GLU A 297 -15.17 6.66 -23.09
N GLY A 298 -15.82 7.03 -21.98
CA GLY A 298 -17.22 7.47 -21.96
C GLY A 298 -18.26 6.35 -22.02
N THR A 299 -17.87 5.10 -22.23
CA THR A 299 -18.75 3.92 -22.19
C THR A 299 -18.75 3.32 -20.79
N VAL A 300 -19.92 2.96 -20.26
CA VAL A 300 -20.04 2.19 -19.01
C VAL A 300 -20.08 0.71 -19.35
N TYR A 301 -19.23 -0.06 -18.69
CA TYR A 301 -19.13 -1.51 -18.79
C TYR A 301 -19.59 -2.12 -17.49
N MET A 302 -20.55 -3.04 -17.55
CA MET A 302 -20.94 -3.85 -16.42
C MET A 302 -20.07 -5.12 -16.38
N ILE A 303 -19.36 -5.30 -15.28
CA ILE A 303 -18.33 -6.34 -15.13
C ILE A 303 -18.70 -7.27 -13.99
N LYS A 304 -18.77 -8.57 -14.26
CA LYS A 304 -18.84 -9.59 -13.21
C LYS A 304 -17.48 -9.73 -12.54
N VAL A 305 -17.43 -9.50 -11.24
CA VAL A 305 -16.20 -9.55 -10.45
C VAL A 305 -15.84 -11.03 -10.21
N PRO A 306 -14.70 -11.52 -10.72
CA PRO A 306 -14.31 -12.91 -10.54
C PRO A 306 -13.60 -13.11 -9.21
N THR A 307 -13.54 -14.36 -8.76
CA THR A 307 -12.58 -14.77 -7.72
C THR A 307 -11.16 -14.65 -8.30
N VAL A 308 -10.29 -13.94 -7.59
CA VAL A 308 -8.87 -13.83 -7.94
C VAL A 308 -8.00 -14.55 -6.91
N ARG A 309 -6.91 -15.13 -7.39
CA ARG A 309 -5.96 -15.92 -6.59
C ARG A 309 -4.55 -15.47 -6.93
N VAL A 310 -3.68 -15.38 -5.93
CA VAL A 310 -2.32 -14.86 -6.07
C VAL A 310 -1.38 -15.65 -5.19
N LEU A 311 -0.32 -16.21 -5.76
CA LEU A 311 0.83 -16.69 -5.00
C LEU A 311 1.69 -15.51 -4.59
N THR A 312 2.08 -15.42 -3.34
CA THR A 312 2.93 -14.33 -2.83
C THR A 312 3.89 -14.84 -1.77
N THR A 313 4.99 -14.12 -1.57
CA THR A 313 5.85 -14.33 -0.40
C THR A 313 5.10 -13.94 0.89
N ARG A 314 5.25 -14.75 1.94
CA ARG A 314 4.80 -14.40 3.31
C ARG A 314 5.61 -13.25 3.90
N SER A 315 5.05 -12.59 4.90
CA SER A 315 5.78 -11.60 5.71
C SER A 315 6.99 -12.24 6.41
N GLY A 316 8.11 -11.52 6.45
CA GLY A 316 9.36 -11.96 7.08
C GLY A 316 10.24 -12.88 6.21
N CYS A 317 9.84 -13.19 4.98
CA CYS A 317 10.68 -13.95 4.05
C CYS A 317 11.88 -13.12 3.55
N LYS A 318 13.05 -13.76 3.44
CA LYS A 318 14.20 -13.21 2.71
C LYS A 318 13.95 -13.34 1.20
N LYS A 319 13.46 -12.27 0.58
CA LYS A 319 13.03 -12.26 -0.84
C LYS A 319 14.11 -12.65 -1.84
N THR A 320 15.38 -12.47 -1.50
CA THR A 320 16.50 -12.84 -2.37
C THR A 320 16.86 -14.33 -2.29
N ALA A 321 16.26 -15.06 -1.33
CA ALA A 321 16.46 -16.48 -1.09
C ALA A 321 15.13 -17.14 -0.67
N VAL A 322 14.13 -17.06 -1.55
CA VAL A 322 12.79 -17.63 -1.32
C VAL A 322 12.86 -19.15 -1.25
N GLU A 323 12.33 -19.74 -0.17
CA GLU A 323 12.08 -21.17 -0.07
C GLU A 323 10.60 -21.49 -0.33
N PRO A 324 10.21 -21.97 -1.53
CA PRO A 324 8.81 -22.01 -1.96
C PRO A 324 7.84 -22.72 -1.02
N LEU A 325 8.24 -23.88 -0.48
CA LEU A 325 7.37 -24.67 0.41
C LEU A 325 7.16 -24.02 1.79
N ARG A 326 8.03 -23.08 2.18
CA ARG A 326 7.96 -22.38 3.46
C ARG A 326 7.46 -20.95 3.31
N ASP A 327 7.82 -20.31 2.21
CA ASP A 327 7.73 -18.86 2.05
C ASP A 327 6.63 -18.43 1.08
N LEU A 328 6.13 -19.31 0.22
CA LEU A 328 4.98 -19.01 -0.63
C LEU A 328 3.67 -19.43 0.02
N LEU A 329 2.69 -18.55 -0.09
CA LEU A 329 1.30 -18.78 0.26
C LEU A 329 0.42 -18.26 -0.87
N GLU A 330 -0.81 -18.76 -0.92
CA GLU A 330 -1.84 -18.19 -1.79
C GLU A 330 -2.70 -17.23 -0.97
N ILE A 331 -3.01 -16.07 -1.55
CA ILE A 331 -4.07 -15.17 -1.11
C ILE A 331 -5.12 -15.07 -2.21
N GLY A 332 -6.37 -14.81 -1.85
CA GLY A 332 -7.40 -14.55 -2.83
C GLY A 332 -8.51 -13.66 -2.31
N MET A 333 -9.38 -13.24 -3.22
CA MET A 333 -10.59 -12.47 -2.93
C MET A 333 -11.79 -13.20 -3.53
N GLU A 334 -12.78 -13.49 -2.70
CA GLU A 334 -14.02 -14.18 -3.06
C GLU A 334 -15.21 -13.41 -2.47
N ASP A 335 -16.11 -12.89 -3.31
CA ASP A 335 -17.26 -12.08 -2.90
C ASP A 335 -16.93 -10.94 -1.92
N GLY A 336 -15.81 -10.25 -2.15
CA GLY A 336 -15.33 -9.16 -1.30
C GLY A 336 -14.74 -9.62 0.04
N ARG A 337 -14.48 -10.92 0.21
CA ARG A 337 -13.83 -11.50 1.40
C ARG A 337 -12.45 -12.05 1.04
N PRO A 338 -11.39 -11.58 1.73
CA PRO A 338 -10.06 -12.10 1.48
C PRO A 338 -9.85 -13.45 2.18
N TYR A 339 -9.05 -14.32 1.58
CA TYR A 339 -8.67 -15.61 2.14
C TYR A 339 -7.17 -15.88 1.97
N ILE A 340 -6.65 -16.81 2.77
CA ILE A 340 -5.26 -17.28 2.74
C ILE A 340 -5.27 -18.80 2.65
N THR A 341 -4.48 -19.37 1.74
CA THR A 341 -4.27 -20.81 1.58
C THR A 341 -2.79 -21.14 1.76
N THR A 342 -2.49 -22.12 2.60
CA THR A 342 -1.09 -22.48 2.95
C THR A 342 -0.66 -23.85 2.43
N PRO A 343 0.66 -24.07 2.25
CA PRO A 343 1.23 -25.41 2.08
C PRO A 343 0.80 -26.37 3.18
N ALA A 344 0.70 -27.66 2.87
CA ALA A 344 0.60 -28.71 3.89
C ALA A 344 1.82 -28.62 4.81
N LEU A 345 1.58 -28.51 6.12
CA LEU A 345 2.60 -28.25 7.15
C LEU A 345 3.82 -29.16 6.99
N SER A 346 5.02 -28.58 6.87
CA SER A 346 6.21 -29.16 7.50
C SER A 346 6.24 -28.68 8.95
N GLU A 347 6.60 -29.55 9.89
CA GLU A 347 6.48 -29.39 11.34
C GLU A 347 6.72 -27.97 11.89
N GLU A 348 5.92 -27.61 12.92
CA GLU A 348 5.89 -26.37 13.74
C GLU A 348 4.94 -25.24 13.28
N GLY A 349 3.68 -25.34 13.72
CA GLY A 349 2.97 -24.37 14.58
C GLY A 349 2.90 -22.87 14.20
N THR A 350 3.39 -22.46 13.04
CA THR A 350 3.45 -21.05 12.65
C THR A 350 2.19 -20.68 11.88
N THR A 351 1.26 -20.00 12.57
CA THR A 351 0.09 -19.39 11.93
C THR A 351 0.58 -18.49 10.78
N PRO A 352 0.12 -18.72 9.54
CA PRO A 352 0.55 -17.94 8.38
C PRO A 352 0.16 -16.48 8.58
N ARG A 353 1.13 -15.57 8.46
CA ARG A 353 0.87 -14.13 8.57
C ARG A 353 0.94 -13.48 7.20
N PRO A 354 -0.18 -12.92 6.70
CA PRO A 354 -0.23 -12.29 5.38
C PRO A 354 0.73 -11.11 5.30
N SER A 355 1.18 -10.77 4.10
CA SER A 355 1.92 -9.51 3.89
C SER A 355 1.06 -8.32 4.31
N PHE A 356 1.69 -7.23 4.73
CA PHE A 356 0.97 -5.97 4.94
C PHE A 356 0.29 -5.55 3.63
N ASP A 357 0.95 -5.75 2.49
CA ASP A 357 0.47 -5.38 1.16
C ASP A 357 -0.63 -6.29 0.59
N THR A 358 -1.18 -7.21 1.37
CA THR A 358 -2.17 -8.19 0.89
C THR A 358 -3.35 -7.53 0.18
N LEU A 359 -3.90 -6.46 0.73
CA LEU A 359 -5.02 -5.76 0.11
C LEU A 359 -4.63 -5.09 -1.21
N THR A 360 -3.45 -4.47 -1.28
CA THR A 360 -2.90 -3.87 -2.51
C THR A 360 -2.64 -4.93 -3.59
N ILE A 361 -2.06 -6.07 -3.22
CA ILE A 361 -1.83 -7.20 -4.15
C ILE A 361 -3.17 -7.70 -4.72
N LEU A 362 -4.19 -7.90 -3.87
CA LEU A 362 -5.52 -8.34 -4.31
C LEU A 362 -6.20 -7.27 -5.17
N ALA A 363 -6.02 -5.98 -4.86
CA ALA A 363 -6.55 -4.89 -5.67
C ALA A 363 -5.94 -4.87 -7.07
N HIS A 364 -4.63 -5.07 -7.20
CA HIS A 364 -4.02 -5.21 -8.52
C HIS A 364 -4.55 -6.44 -9.27
N ALA A 365 -4.72 -7.59 -8.60
CA ALA A 365 -5.24 -8.79 -9.23
C ALA A 365 -6.69 -8.64 -9.72
N LEU A 366 -7.55 -7.99 -8.92
CA LEU A 366 -8.91 -7.63 -9.31
C LEU A 366 -8.90 -6.64 -10.48
N GLY A 367 -8.10 -5.58 -10.40
CA GLY A 367 -8.01 -4.59 -11.48
C GLY A 367 -7.55 -5.20 -12.80
N ASN A 368 -6.60 -6.14 -12.79
CA ASN A 368 -6.23 -6.90 -13.99
C ASN A 368 -7.41 -7.66 -14.59
N ALA A 369 -8.24 -8.27 -13.74
CA ALA A 369 -9.43 -8.99 -14.18
C ALA A 369 -10.49 -8.06 -14.78
N LEU A 370 -10.69 -6.86 -14.20
CA LEU A 370 -11.58 -5.84 -14.76
C LEU A 370 -11.08 -5.36 -16.13
N VAL A 371 -9.79 -5.02 -16.23
CA VAL A 371 -9.16 -4.58 -17.48
C VAL A 371 -9.27 -5.66 -18.55
N ALA A 372 -8.98 -6.92 -18.22
CA ALA A 372 -9.13 -8.03 -19.15
C ALA A 372 -10.58 -8.21 -19.63
N SER A 373 -11.56 -8.08 -18.74
CA SER A 373 -12.98 -8.19 -19.08
C SER A 373 -13.43 -7.09 -20.05
N ILE A 374 -13.01 -5.84 -19.81
CA ILE A 374 -13.27 -4.71 -20.72
C ILE A 374 -12.57 -4.93 -22.06
N LEU A 375 -11.30 -5.35 -22.05
CA LEU A 375 -10.54 -5.62 -23.26
C LEU A 375 -11.17 -6.72 -24.11
N LEU A 376 -11.75 -7.77 -23.52
CA LEU A 376 -12.48 -8.79 -24.28
C LEU A 376 -13.75 -8.25 -24.95
N SER A 377 -14.36 -7.21 -24.39
CA SER A 377 -15.52 -6.52 -24.98
C SER A 377 -15.11 -5.64 -26.17
N ILE A 378 -14.00 -4.91 -26.05
CA ILE A 378 -13.51 -3.96 -27.07
C ILE A 378 -12.69 -4.66 -28.17
N SER A 379 -11.89 -5.64 -27.77
CA SER A 379 -10.87 -6.29 -28.61
C SER A 379 -10.72 -7.75 -28.17
N PRO A 380 -11.59 -8.67 -28.63
CA PRO A 380 -11.62 -10.08 -28.21
C PRO A 380 -10.26 -10.80 -28.31
N GLU A 381 -9.41 -10.40 -29.24
CA GLU A 381 -8.05 -10.93 -29.45
C GLU A 381 -6.98 -10.29 -28.53
N SER A 382 -7.39 -9.64 -27.44
CA SER A 382 -6.48 -8.97 -26.51
C SER A 382 -5.44 -9.95 -25.95
N THR A 383 -4.17 -9.66 -26.22
CA THR A 383 -3.06 -10.47 -25.72
C THR A 383 -3.01 -10.49 -24.20
N PHE A 384 -3.25 -9.35 -23.55
CA PHE A 384 -3.30 -9.29 -22.09
C PHE A 384 -4.41 -10.17 -21.51
N ALA A 385 -5.64 -10.08 -22.02
CA ALA A 385 -6.75 -10.88 -21.52
C ALA A 385 -6.49 -12.38 -21.70
N ARG A 386 -5.97 -12.77 -22.87
CA ARG A 386 -5.58 -14.15 -23.16
C ARG A 386 -4.48 -14.66 -22.23
N ARG A 387 -3.39 -13.89 -22.08
CA ARG A 387 -2.25 -14.23 -21.20
C ARG A 387 -2.68 -14.32 -19.74
N LEU A 388 -3.54 -13.41 -19.26
CA LEU A 388 -4.09 -13.47 -17.91
C LEU A 388 -4.87 -14.76 -17.67
N GLY A 389 -5.67 -15.20 -18.65
CA GLY A 389 -6.46 -16.43 -18.56
C GLY A 389 -5.67 -17.74 -18.71
N GLU A 390 -4.48 -17.69 -19.32
CA GLU A 390 -3.62 -18.86 -19.54
C GLU A 390 -2.51 -19.00 -18.49
N SER A 391 -1.84 -17.89 -18.18
CA SER A 391 -0.58 -17.87 -17.42
C SER A 391 -0.65 -16.97 -16.19
N GLY A 392 -1.71 -16.17 -16.03
CA GLY A 392 -1.82 -15.18 -14.97
C GLY A 392 -0.97 -13.93 -15.25
N ALA A 393 -0.59 -13.22 -14.19
CA ALA A 393 0.21 -12.00 -14.28
C ALA A 393 1.26 -11.93 -13.17
N SER A 394 2.43 -11.36 -13.46
CA SER A 394 3.40 -11.02 -12.41
C SER A 394 3.02 -9.73 -11.71
N LEU A 395 3.40 -9.61 -10.45
CA LEU A 395 3.29 -8.40 -9.64
C LEU A 395 4.60 -8.26 -8.85
N THR A 396 5.31 -7.15 -9.03
CA THR A 396 6.56 -6.87 -8.30
C THR A 396 6.51 -5.46 -7.74
N HIS A 397 6.84 -5.33 -6.46
CA HIS A 397 6.96 -4.05 -5.76
C HIS A 397 8.37 -3.81 -5.25
N TRP A 398 8.93 -2.64 -5.54
CA TRP A 398 10.27 -2.21 -5.08
C TRP A 398 10.29 -0.70 -4.79
N HIS A 399 11.38 -0.21 -4.19
CA HIS A 399 11.48 1.17 -3.67
C HIS A 399 12.33 2.04 -4.59
N GLY A 400 11.94 2.07 -5.86
CA GLY A 400 12.51 2.93 -6.89
C GLY A 400 11.42 3.40 -7.85
N TYR A 401 11.77 4.31 -8.76
CA TYR A 401 10.87 4.84 -9.77
C TYR A 401 11.53 4.66 -11.13
N PRO A 402 10.99 3.79 -12.01
CA PRO A 402 11.53 3.65 -13.35
C PRO A 402 11.17 4.88 -14.17
N GLU A 403 12.07 5.30 -15.07
CA GLU A 403 11.74 6.28 -16.10
C GLU A 403 10.76 5.67 -17.11
N GLU A 404 9.84 6.49 -17.64
CA GLU A 404 8.83 6.02 -18.59
C GLU A 404 9.45 5.45 -19.87
N GLU A 405 10.63 5.96 -20.29
CA GLU A 405 11.29 5.44 -21.47
C GLU A 405 11.80 4.00 -21.32
N ASN A 406 12.06 3.57 -20.08
CA ASN A 406 12.60 2.25 -19.77
C ASN A 406 11.51 1.18 -19.61
N LEU A 407 10.24 1.55 -19.74
CA LEU A 407 9.14 0.59 -19.60
C LEU A 407 9.05 -0.36 -20.80
N PRO A 408 8.74 -1.65 -20.56
CA PRO A 408 8.47 -2.60 -21.64
C PRO A 408 7.31 -2.12 -22.53
N ASP A 409 7.34 -2.49 -23.81
CA ASP A 409 6.29 -2.11 -24.75
C ASP A 409 4.90 -2.60 -24.28
N GLY A 410 3.92 -1.69 -24.35
CA GLY A 410 2.54 -1.95 -23.93
C GLY A 410 2.31 -1.83 -22.42
N TYR A 411 3.29 -1.40 -21.64
CA TYR A 411 3.12 -1.04 -20.23
C TYR A 411 2.85 0.47 -20.08
N PHE A 412 1.89 0.82 -19.23
CA PHE A 412 1.45 2.20 -19.03
C PHE A 412 1.67 2.64 -17.58
N MET A 413 2.26 3.82 -17.38
CA MET A 413 2.55 4.36 -16.05
C MET A 413 1.37 5.18 -15.52
N HIS A 414 1.07 5.03 -14.24
CA HIS A 414 0.04 5.82 -13.55
C HIS A 414 0.40 6.06 -12.07
N GLY A 415 -0.40 6.89 -11.41
CA GLY A 415 -0.32 7.11 -9.96
C GLY A 415 0.70 8.15 -9.46
N THR A 416 1.51 8.74 -10.35
CA THR A 416 2.48 9.81 -9.99
C THR A 416 1.81 11.03 -9.33
N ALA A 417 0.55 11.32 -9.68
CA ALA A 417 -0.24 12.40 -9.10
C ALA A 417 -1.08 11.99 -7.88
N ASN A 418 -1.04 10.71 -7.48
CA ASN A 418 -1.83 10.23 -6.35
C ASN A 418 -1.35 10.86 -5.03
N PRO A 419 -2.26 11.02 -4.04
CA PRO A 419 -1.86 11.29 -2.68
C PRO A 419 -0.86 10.22 -2.16
N PRO A 420 0.28 10.60 -1.55
CA PRO A 420 1.31 9.71 -1.01
C PRO A 420 0.88 9.01 0.29
N VAL A 421 -0.18 8.20 0.20
CA VAL A 421 -0.66 7.32 1.26
C VAL A 421 0.35 6.19 1.51
N SER A 422 0.33 5.60 2.70
CA SER A 422 1.17 4.43 2.97
C SER A 422 0.69 3.23 2.16
N CYS A 423 1.62 2.38 1.71
CA CYS A 423 1.28 1.07 1.16
C CYS A 423 0.48 0.25 2.19
N SER A 424 -0.24 -0.76 1.75
CA SER A 424 -1.10 -1.60 2.61
C SER A 424 -2.36 -0.93 3.17
N THR A 425 -2.68 0.28 2.74
CA THR A 425 -3.89 1.01 3.18
C THR A 425 -5.07 0.79 2.23
N PRO A 426 -6.32 0.89 2.70
CA PRO A 426 -7.50 0.91 1.83
C PRO A 426 -7.41 1.91 0.67
N GLN A 427 -6.79 3.07 0.90
CA GLN A 427 -6.55 4.09 -0.11
C GLN A 427 -5.59 3.61 -1.20
N SER A 428 -4.43 3.03 -0.84
CA SER A 428 -3.47 2.47 -1.81
C SER A 428 -4.13 1.39 -2.68
N ALA A 429 -4.95 0.52 -2.08
CA ALA A 429 -5.71 -0.49 -2.81
C ALA A 429 -6.73 0.12 -3.79
N ALA A 430 -7.47 1.14 -3.38
CA ALA A 430 -8.40 1.86 -4.24
C ALA A 430 -7.68 2.54 -5.43
N TYR A 431 -6.58 3.24 -5.16
CA TYR A 431 -5.78 3.91 -6.18
C TYR A 431 -5.17 2.93 -7.19
N SER A 432 -4.83 1.72 -6.75
CA SER A 432 -4.33 0.66 -7.64
C SER A 432 -5.36 0.25 -8.70
N ILE A 433 -6.66 0.20 -8.35
CA ILE A 433 -7.72 -0.12 -9.31
C ILE A 433 -8.03 1.10 -10.19
N ILE A 434 -8.16 2.29 -9.59
CA ILE A 434 -8.44 3.54 -10.34
C ILE A 434 -7.37 3.77 -11.40
N GLY A 435 -6.10 3.73 -10.99
CA GLY A 435 -4.97 3.94 -11.89
C GLY A 435 -4.82 2.88 -12.98
N LYS A 436 -5.23 1.63 -12.75
CA LYS A 436 -5.32 0.62 -13.81
C LYS A 436 -6.35 0.98 -14.88
N ILE A 437 -7.49 1.53 -14.48
CA ILE A 437 -8.52 2.00 -15.43
C ILE A 437 -7.96 3.19 -16.22
N GLU A 438 -7.22 4.10 -15.58
CA GLU A 438 -6.50 5.17 -16.27
C GLU A 438 -5.46 4.63 -17.27
N GLY A 439 -4.65 3.66 -16.87
CA GLY A 439 -3.66 3.02 -17.74
C GLY A 439 -4.29 2.30 -18.95
N LEU A 440 -5.46 1.68 -18.77
CA LEU A 440 -6.23 1.12 -19.88
C LEU A 440 -6.70 2.22 -20.84
N GLU A 441 -7.23 3.33 -20.34
CA GLU A 441 -7.68 4.46 -21.18
C GLU A 441 -6.51 5.06 -21.97
N GLN A 442 -5.33 5.21 -21.35
CA GLN A 442 -4.11 5.62 -22.04
C GLN A 442 -3.75 4.66 -23.19
N ALA A 443 -3.87 3.35 -22.97
CA ALA A 443 -3.59 2.34 -23.99
C ALA A 443 -4.54 2.40 -25.18
N LEU A 444 -5.83 2.61 -24.94
CA LEU A 444 -6.84 2.76 -25.99
C LEU A 444 -6.61 4.03 -26.82
N GLN A 445 -6.23 5.13 -26.16
CA GLN A 445 -5.87 6.39 -26.81
C GLN A 445 -4.59 6.23 -27.65
N ALA A 446 -3.55 5.61 -27.11
CA ALA A 446 -2.28 5.37 -27.83
C ALA A 446 -2.48 4.50 -29.07
N ARG A 447 -3.35 3.47 -28.97
CA ARG A 447 -3.75 2.65 -30.12
C ARG A 447 -4.46 3.48 -31.19
N SER A 448 -5.40 4.34 -30.78
CA SER A 448 -6.13 5.22 -31.71
C SER A 448 -5.24 6.26 -32.37
N ALA A 449 -4.21 6.75 -31.67
CA ALA A 449 -3.24 7.72 -32.18
C ALA A 449 -2.05 7.09 -32.92
N CYS A 450 -1.95 5.75 -32.99
CA CYS A 450 -0.81 5.01 -33.54
C CYS A 450 0.55 5.41 -32.94
N THR A 451 0.60 5.67 -31.63
CA THR A 451 1.82 6.06 -30.90
C THR A 451 2.48 4.87 -30.19
N ARG A 452 3.56 5.12 -29.42
CA ARG A 452 4.17 4.12 -28.53
C ARG A 452 3.07 3.46 -27.67
N GLY A 453 3.08 2.12 -27.59
CA GLY A 453 2.00 1.35 -26.95
C GLY A 453 0.86 0.95 -27.88
N ALA A 454 0.92 1.24 -29.18
CA ALA A 454 -0.07 0.77 -30.16
C ALA A 454 -0.20 -0.75 -30.27
N SER A 455 0.78 -1.51 -29.74
CA SER A 455 0.71 -2.97 -29.56
C SER A 455 -0.40 -3.41 -28.58
N GLY A 456 -1.01 -2.46 -27.87
CA GLY A 456 -2.09 -2.68 -26.92
C GLY A 456 -1.60 -2.78 -25.48
N TYR A 457 -2.55 -2.84 -24.55
CA TYR A 457 -2.28 -3.01 -23.14
C TYR A 457 -1.64 -4.37 -22.86
N MET A 458 -0.48 -4.39 -22.19
CA MET A 458 0.26 -5.59 -21.74
C MET A 458 0.50 -5.59 -20.22
N GLY A 459 0.30 -4.45 -19.57
CA GLY A 459 0.52 -4.27 -18.15
C GLY A 459 0.53 -2.80 -17.76
N ASP A 460 0.85 -2.54 -16.51
CA ASP A 460 0.93 -1.20 -15.94
C ASP A 460 2.02 -1.09 -14.89
N VAL A 461 2.45 0.15 -14.68
CA VAL A 461 3.38 0.57 -13.64
C VAL A 461 2.69 1.57 -12.74
N HIS A 462 2.35 1.14 -11.53
CA HIS A 462 1.72 1.96 -10.51
C HIS A 462 2.78 2.58 -9.61
N VAL A 463 2.96 3.90 -9.74
CA VAL A 463 3.82 4.69 -8.85
C VAL A 463 3.06 5.00 -7.57
N GLU A 464 3.66 4.68 -6.42
CA GLU A 464 3.20 5.07 -5.09
C GLU A 464 4.10 6.20 -4.56
N PRO A 465 3.68 7.47 -4.65
CA PRO A 465 4.56 8.60 -4.35
C PRO A 465 5.12 8.56 -2.94
N ASN A 466 6.42 8.84 -2.81
CA ASN A 466 7.21 8.76 -1.57
C ASN A 466 7.28 7.35 -0.95
N HIS A 467 7.09 6.29 -1.74
CA HIS A 467 7.27 4.92 -1.27
C HIS A 467 7.98 4.01 -2.28
N GLY A 468 7.40 3.80 -3.47
CA GLY A 468 7.94 2.83 -4.42
C GLY A 468 7.05 2.65 -5.65
N THR A 469 7.29 1.56 -6.38
CA THR A 469 6.62 1.27 -7.65
C THR A 469 6.19 -0.19 -7.70
N ASN A 470 4.97 -0.42 -8.18
CA ASN A 470 4.48 -1.74 -8.55
C ASN A 470 4.50 -1.88 -10.07
N ILE A 471 5.02 -2.98 -10.60
CA ILE A 471 4.81 -3.38 -12.00
C ILE A 471 3.98 -4.64 -12.07
N ILE A 472 3.01 -4.63 -12.98
CA ILE A 472 2.04 -5.70 -13.15
C ILE A 472 1.86 -5.97 -14.64
N GLY A 473 1.89 -7.24 -15.06
CA GLY A 473 1.54 -7.56 -16.44
C GLY A 473 1.89 -8.96 -16.89
N VAL A 474 2.00 -9.13 -18.20
CA VAL A 474 2.18 -10.43 -18.86
C VAL A 474 3.57 -11.04 -18.69
N LEU A 475 4.59 -10.24 -18.37
CA LEU A 475 5.95 -10.73 -18.11
C LEU A 475 5.99 -11.64 -16.89
N SER A 476 6.94 -12.57 -16.85
CA SER A 476 7.29 -13.32 -15.65
C SER A 476 7.94 -12.41 -14.59
N LEU A 477 8.09 -12.89 -13.36
CA LEU A 477 8.80 -12.16 -12.31
C LEU A 477 10.27 -11.97 -12.69
N SER A 478 10.90 -12.99 -13.27
CA SER A 478 12.30 -12.90 -13.70
C SER A 478 12.50 -12.02 -14.95
N GLU A 479 11.57 -12.01 -15.89
CA GLU A 479 11.59 -11.09 -17.05
C GLU A 479 11.44 -9.65 -16.59
N THR A 480 10.52 -9.40 -15.66
CA THR A 480 10.33 -8.09 -15.03
C THR A 480 11.61 -7.61 -14.35
N ALA A 481 12.22 -8.47 -13.54
CA ALA A 481 13.48 -8.17 -12.87
C ALA A 481 14.60 -7.87 -13.87
N ALA A 482 14.71 -8.64 -14.97
CA ALA A 482 15.71 -8.40 -16.00
C ALA A 482 15.50 -7.08 -16.76
N ALA A 483 14.26 -6.62 -16.89
CA ALA A 483 13.94 -5.38 -17.60
C ALA A 483 14.16 -4.11 -16.75
N LEU A 484 13.88 -4.18 -15.44
CA LEU A 484 13.77 -2.97 -14.60
C LEU A 484 14.71 -2.91 -13.40
N ASN A 485 15.44 -3.98 -13.11
CA ASN A 485 16.44 -3.91 -12.05
C ASN A 485 17.65 -3.07 -12.54
N PRO A 486 17.96 -1.93 -11.89
CA PRO A 486 19.01 -1.02 -12.31
C PRO A 486 20.44 -1.58 -12.14
#